data_AF-A0A328DKD3-F1
#
_entry.id   AF-A0A328DKD3-F1
#
_cell.length_a   1.000
_cell.length_b   1.000
_cell.length_c   1.000
_cell.angle_alpha   90.00
_cell.angle_beta   90.00
_cell.angle_gamma   90.00
#
_symmetry.space_group_name_H-M   'P 1'
#
loop_
_entity.id
_entity.type
_entity.pdbx_description
1 polymer ?
#
loop_
_entity_poly.entity_id
_entity_poly.type
_entity_poly.pdbx_seq_one_letter_code
_entity_poly.pdbx_strand_id
1 'polypeptide(L)'
;MDRWSGILKVPLYKRSSTTYYRVAASLRLSPSSNTFPVPAANAIFFNGDRVEGTGNPVIERLSDLQKVAEILVSKFGDSVNAWVIEAPIFNGPFGVYKDFIPSCNDSGEPEVYDAKEFPASSSLVLLLWNCLKEAKIVVAGTRQKQIFTAEDTTQPSQKPRTILLGFSKGGTVLNQLLSELAVSPVLSPEDKDPQANKDEITPTSKERFLNSIAEFHYVDVGLNTKGAYLTNQDVFGKISDRFKRGAPCIRFFLHGTPRQWGDVRRGWIRREKDELVRVLKGVAHRHMGKLYVRERLYFGDMPPDMQMHFEIIEHLDFS
;
A
#
# COMPACT_ATOMS: atom_id res chain seq x y z
N MET A 1 11.88 -23.49 -1.64
CA MET A 1 11.56 -22.11 -2.07
C MET A 1 10.06 -22.00 -1.90
N ASP A 2 9.63 -21.34 -0.83
CA ASP A 2 8.26 -21.45 -0.34
C ASP A 2 7.45 -20.20 -0.73
N ARG A 3 7.81 -19.63 -1.89
CA ARG A 3 7.26 -18.39 -2.43
C ARG A 3 7.26 -18.43 -3.95
N TRP A 4 6.25 -17.78 -4.52
CA TRP A 4 6.21 -17.41 -5.93
C TRP A 4 6.44 -15.89 -6.04
N SER A 5 7.33 -15.48 -6.93
CA SER A 5 7.58 -14.07 -7.21
C SER A 5 7.50 -13.82 -8.71
N GLY A 6 6.92 -12.68 -9.11
CA GLY A 6 6.86 -12.29 -10.51
C GLY A 6 6.16 -10.96 -10.74
N ILE A 7 6.30 -10.41 -11.95
CA ILE A 7 5.55 -9.23 -12.40
C ILE A 7 4.31 -9.69 -13.16
N LEU A 8 3.15 -9.25 -12.67
CA LEU A 8 1.85 -9.45 -13.30
C LEU A 8 1.48 -8.20 -14.09
N LYS A 9 1.00 -8.40 -15.31
CA LYS A 9 0.42 -7.34 -16.14
C LYS A 9 -1.08 -7.60 -16.27
N VAL A 10 -1.88 -6.90 -15.49
CA VAL A 10 -3.33 -7.15 -15.41
C VAL A 10 -4.16 -5.92 -15.77
N PRO A 11 -5.26 -6.08 -16.52
CA PRO A 11 -6.22 -5.00 -16.68
C PRO A 11 -6.97 -4.80 -15.36
N LEU A 12 -7.42 -3.57 -15.08
CA LEU A 12 -8.31 -3.33 -13.94
C LEU A 12 -9.74 -3.79 -14.27
N TYR A 13 -10.26 -3.34 -15.41
CA TYR A 13 -11.61 -3.68 -15.88
C TYR A 13 -11.57 -4.60 -17.11
N LYS A 14 -12.41 -5.64 -17.13
CA LYS A 14 -12.41 -6.70 -18.18
C LYS A 14 -12.83 -6.24 -19.58
N ARG A 15 -13.49 -5.08 -19.70
CA ARG A 15 -14.03 -4.59 -20.97
C ARG A 15 -13.50 -3.18 -21.22
N SER A 16 -12.72 -3.03 -22.28
CA SER A 16 -12.27 -1.79 -22.94
C SER A 16 -11.00 -1.05 -22.48
N SER A 17 -10.28 -1.43 -21.42
CA SER A 17 -9.05 -0.69 -21.09
C SER A 17 -7.83 -1.20 -21.87
N THR A 18 -7.21 -0.32 -22.69
CA THR A 18 -5.83 -0.49 -23.19
C THR A 18 -4.79 -0.35 -22.09
N THR A 19 -5.21 0.12 -20.91
CA THR A 19 -4.38 0.36 -19.74
C THR A 19 -4.25 -0.91 -18.89
N TYR A 20 -3.02 -1.22 -18.50
CA TYR A 20 -2.68 -2.36 -17.65
C TYR A 20 -1.87 -1.88 -16.45
N TYR A 21 -2.10 -2.50 -15.31
CA TYR A 21 -1.24 -2.37 -14.14
C TYR A 21 -0.09 -3.35 -14.23
N ARG A 22 1.11 -2.87 -13.90
CA ARG A 22 2.26 -3.71 -13.57
C ARG A 22 2.33 -3.84 -12.06
N VAL A 23 2.21 -5.08 -11.58
CA VAL A 23 2.26 -5.39 -10.15
C VAL A 23 3.32 -6.46 -9.93
N ALA A 24 4.40 -6.14 -9.22
CA ALA A 24 5.28 -7.17 -8.71
C ALA A 24 4.64 -7.79 -7.48
N ALA A 25 4.53 -9.10 -7.48
CA ALA A 25 3.97 -9.86 -6.38
C ALA A 25 5.02 -10.84 -5.86
N SER A 26 5.14 -10.94 -4.54
CA SER A 26 5.82 -12.04 -3.87
C SER A 26 4.85 -12.69 -2.89
N LEU A 27 4.37 -13.87 -3.26
CA LEU A 27 3.31 -14.59 -2.58
C LEU A 27 3.87 -15.84 -1.92
N ARG A 28 3.41 -16.14 -0.70
CA ARG A 28 3.67 -17.44 -0.06
C ARG A 28 3.16 -18.56 -0.95
N LEU A 29 3.97 -19.58 -1.18
CA LEU A 29 3.62 -20.76 -1.97
C LEU A 29 3.96 -22.00 -1.15
N SER A 30 2.97 -22.87 -0.93
CA SER A 30 3.20 -24.19 -0.36
C SER A 30 3.76 -25.11 -1.44
N PRO A 31 5.01 -25.60 -1.35
CA PRO A 31 5.59 -26.46 -2.37
C PRO A 31 4.87 -27.82 -2.48
N SER A 32 4.34 -28.34 -1.38
CA SER A 32 3.68 -29.65 -1.31
C SER A 32 2.32 -29.64 -2.00
N SER A 33 1.54 -28.58 -1.84
CA SER A 33 0.20 -28.45 -2.44
C SER A 33 0.18 -27.59 -3.71
N ASN A 34 1.28 -26.87 -4.01
CA ASN A 34 1.36 -25.85 -5.05
C ASN A 34 0.21 -24.83 -4.96
N THR A 35 -0.20 -24.51 -3.73
CA THR A 35 -1.25 -23.53 -3.42
C THR A 35 -0.68 -22.36 -2.64
N PHE A 36 -1.36 -21.22 -2.71
CA PHE A 36 -1.01 -20.05 -1.92
C PHE A 36 -1.71 -20.13 -0.55
N PRO A 37 -0.99 -20.37 0.56
CA PRO A 37 -1.58 -20.29 1.90
C PRO A 37 -1.98 -18.85 2.24
N VAL A 38 -2.91 -18.72 3.20
CA VAL A 38 -3.31 -17.42 3.74
C VAL A 38 -2.10 -16.73 4.40
N PRO A 39 -1.79 -15.47 4.07
CA PRO A 39 -0.70 -14.75 4.70
C PRO A 39 -1.12 -14.15 6.05
N ALA A 40 -0.17 -13.85 6.92
CA ALA A 40 -0.45 -13.06 8.13
C ALA A 40 -0.81 -11.61 7.78
N ALA A 41 -0.27 -11.08 6.69
CA ALA A 41 -0.57 -9.74 6.19
C ALA A 41 -0.36 -9.61 4.67
N ASN A 42 -0.98 -8.60 4.08
CA ASN A 42 -0.66 -8.10 2.75
C ASN A 42 0.03 -6.74 2.88
N ALA A 43 1.30 -6.66 2.50
CA ALA A 43 2.03 -5.40 2.34
C ALA A 43 1.84 -4.90 0.91
N ILE A 44 1.24 -3.72 0.77
CA ILE A 44 0.87 -3.13 -0.52
C ILE A 44 1.62 -1.81 -0.66
N PHE A 45 2.49 -1.74 -1.66
CA PHE A 45 3.37 -0.61 -1.92
C PHE A 45 2.96 0.07 -3.22
N PHE A 46 2.58 1.35 -3.15
CA PHE A 46 2.34 2.18 -4.32
C PHE A 46 3.62 2.93 -4.67
N ASN A 47 4.12 2.70 -5.89
CA ASN A 47 5.31 3.37 -6.41
C ASN A 47 5.09 4.87 -6.66
N GLY A 48 6.20 5.54 -6.89
CA GLY A 48 6.24 6.97 -7.19
C GLY A 48 6.32 7.29 -8.68
N ASP A 49 6.82 8.49 -8.93
CA ASP A 49 7.30 8.89 -10.26
C ASP A 49 8.47 8.02 -10.69
N ARG A 50 8.59 7.84 -12.01
CA ARG A 50 9.72 7.12 -12.59
C ARG A 50 10.92 8.05 -12.69
N VAL A 51 12.06 7.51 -12.31
CA VAL A 51 13.37 8.09 -12.57
C VAL A 51 14.19 6.95 -13.19
N GLU A 52 14.36 7.02 -14.51
CA GLU A 52 15.03 5.99 -15.32
C GLU A 52 16.24 6.59 -16.05
N GLY A 53 17.21 5.76 -16.38
CA GLY A 53 18.36 6.16 -17.19
C GLY A 53 19.32 7.11 -16.47
N THR A 54 19.34 7.03 -15.13
CA THR A 54 20.20 7.88 -14.29
C THR A 54 21.66 7.45 -14.29
N GLY A 55 21.92 6.17 -14.59
CA GLY A 55 23.22 5.54 -14.39
C GLY A 55 23.59 5.33 -12.92
N ASN A 56 22.73 5.72 -11.97
CA ASN A 56 22.95 5.50 -10.55
C ASN A 56 22.45 4.09 -10.17
N PRO A 57 23.34 3.18 -9.73
CA PRO A 57 22.97 1.79 -9.47
C PRO A 57 21.97 1.60 -8.34
N VAL A 58 21.89 2.54 -7.38
CA VAL A 58 20.91 2.50 -6.29
C VAL A 58 19.53 2.85 -6.81
N ILE A 59 19.41 3.91 -7.63
CA ILE A 59 18.13 4.34 -8.22
C ILE A 59 17.60 3.26 -9.15
N GLU A 60 18.40 2.77 -10.10
CA GLU A 60 17.94 1.75 -11.07
C GLU A 60 17.45 0.47 -10.36
N ARG A 61 18.18 0.06 -9.31
CA ARG A 61 17.83 -1.13 -8.53
C ARG A 61 16.57 -0.95 -7.69
N LEU A 62 16.33 0.24 -7.14
CA LEU A 62 15.15 0.52 -6.31
C LEU A 62 13.94 1.02 -7.12
N SER A 63 14.14 1.30 -8.41
CA SER A 63 13.07 1.43 -9.41
C SER A 63 12.52 0.06 -9.85
N ASP A 64 13.25 -1.04 -9.65
CA ASP A 64 12.78 -2.39 -9.97
C ASP A 64 11.70 -2.87 -8.98
N LEU A 65 10.51 -3.16 -9.51
CA LEU A 65 9.35 -3.55 -8.72
C LEU A 65 9.55 -4.87 -7.96
N GLN A 66 10.27 -5.85 -8.54
CA GLN A 66 10.53 -7.13 -7.88
C GLN A 66 11.51 -6.93 -6.73
N LYS A 67 12.55 -6.11 -6.94
CA LYS A 67 13.50 -5.76 -5.88
C LYS A 67 12.82 -5.10 -4.70
N VAL A 68 11.89 -4.18 -4.94
CA VAL A 68 11.08 -3.58 -3.87
C VAL A 68 10.24 -4.66 -3.16
N ALA A 69 9.62 -5.58 -3.89
CA ALA A 69 8.84 -6.67 -3.28
C ALA A 69 9.71 -7.58 -2.40
N GLU A 70 10.93 -7.91 -2.83
CA GLU A 70 11.91 -8.65 -2.04
C GLU A 70 12.28 -7.91 -0.75
N ILE A 71 12.54 -6.60 -0.83
CA ILE A 71 12.85 -5.77 0.33
C ILE A 71 11.69 -5.82 1.32
N LEU A 72 10.44 -5.67 0.87
CA LEU A 72 9.26 -5.73 1.75
C LEU A 72 9.15 -7.09 2.46
N VAL A 73 9.33 -8.20 1.74
CA VAL A 73 9.32 -9.53 2.35
C VAL A 73 10.45 -9.69 3.36
N SER A 74 11.66 -9.23 3.05
CA SER A 74 12.80 -9.31 3.96
C SER A 74 12.58 -8.53 5.27
N LYS A 75 11.78 -7.46 5.21
CA LYS A 75 11.50 -6.57 6.34
C LYS A 75 10.29 -7.01 7.17
N PHE A 76 9.22 -7.48 6.53
CA PHE A 76 7.99 -7.88 7.19
C PHE A 76 7.92 -9.38 7.54
N GLY A 77 8.81 -10.18 6.95
CA GLY A 77 8.95 -11.62 7.20
C GLY A 77 8.15 -12.52 6.24
N ASP A 78 8.50 -13.80 6.25
CA ASP A 78 8.02 -14.79 5.27
C ASP A 78 6.52 -15.08 5.34
N SER A 79 5.85 -14.73 6.44
CA SER A 79 4.40 -14.87 6.56
C SER A 79 3.59 -13.81 5.79
N VAL A 80 4.24 -12.78 5.24
CA VAL A 80 3.58 -11.65 4.56
C VAL A 80 3.63 -11.82 3.04
N ASN A 81 2.55 -11.47 2.35
CA ASN A 81 2.55 -11.29 0.89
C ASN A 81 2.87 -9.84 0.56
N ALA A 82 3.70 -9.62 -0.45
CA ALA A 82 4.08 -8.28 -0.93
C ALA A 82 3.48 -8.01 -2.31
N TRP A 83 2.93 -6.81 -2.49
CA TRP A 83 2.36 -6.31 -3.74
C TRP A 83 2.92 -4.92 -4.03
N VAL A 84 3.72 -4.76 -5.08
CA VAL A 84 4.29 -3.47 -5.49
C VAL A 84 3.60 -3.02 -6.76
N ILE A 85 2.81 -1.95 -6.65
CA ILE A 85 1.90 -1.45 -7.67
C ILE A 85 2.51 -0.20 -8.31
N GLU A 86 2.83 -0.32 -9.59
CA GLU A 86 3.23 0.81 -10.41
C GLU A 86 2.00 1.61 -10.89
N ALA A 87 2.17 2.92 -11.11
CA ALA A 87 1.16 3.70 -11.79
C ALA A 87 0.88 3.10 -13.19
N PRO A 88 -0.40 3.03 -13.61
CA PRO A 88 -0.77 2.40 -14.86
C PRO A 88 -0.41 3.24 -16.10
N ILE A 89 -0.22 4.55 -15.91
CA ILE A 89 0.05 5.54 -16.94
C ILE A 89 1.07 6.52 -16.39
N PHE A 90 1.94 7.00 -17.28
CA PHE A 90 2.90 8.06 -16.99
C PHE A 90 2.77 9.20 -18.00
N ASN A 91 2.85 10.43 -17.52
CA ASN A 91 3.06 11.61 -18.36
C ASN A 91 4.50 12.10 -18.15
N GLY A 92 5.40 11.77 -19.07
CA GLY A 92 6.83 11.87 -18.83
C GLY A 92 7.23 11.00 -17.62
N PRO A 93 7.93 11.54 -16.61
CA PRO A 93 8.26 10.78 -15.39
C PRO A 93 7.09 10.66 -14.41
N PHE A 94 6.01 11.43 -14.60
CA PHE A 94 4.96 11.57 -13.59
C PHE A 94 3.97 10.42 -13.65
N GLY A 95 3.88 9.64 -12.57
CA GLY A 95 2.90 8.55 -12.45
C GLY A 95 1.48 9.09 -12.28
N VAL A 96 0.48 8.42 -12.87
CA VAL A 96 -0.93 8.87 -12.80
C VAL A 96 -1.84 7.75 -12.30
N TYR A 97 -2.33 7.88 -11.06
CA TYR A 97 -3.21 6.91 -10.39
C TYR A 97 -4.71 7.21 -10.58
N LYS A 98 -5.16 7.46 -11.82
CA LYS A 98 -6.53 7.92 -12.13
C LYS A 98 -7.65 6.99 -11.67
N ASP A 99 -7.40 5.68 -11.58
CA ASP A 99 -8.43 4.72 -11.12
C ASP A 99 -8.56 4.72 -9.59
N PHE A 100 -7.59 5.30 -8.89
CA PHE A 100 -7.59 5.43 -7.44
C PHE A 100 -8.00 6.84 -7.03
N ILE A 101 -7.51 7.86 -7.73
CA ILE A 101 -7.72 9.28 -7.43
C ILE A 101 -8.63 9.86 -8.51
N PRO A 102 -9.89 10.20 -8.19
CA PRO A 102 -10.91 10.50 -9.19
C PRO A 102 -10.68 11.83 -9.93
N SER A 103 -9.91 12.75 -9.36
CA SER A 103 -9.59 14.04 -9.95
C SER A 103 -8.11 14.35 -9.77
N CYS A 104 -7.39 14.37 -10.89
CA CYS A 104 -5.98 14.73 -10.96
C CYS A 104 -5.68 15.55 -12.21
N ASN A 105 -4.66 16.40 -12.13
CA ASN A 105 -4.13 17.09 -13.30
C ASN A 105 -3.33 16.12 -14.22
N ASP A 106 -2.81 16.64 -15.33
CA ASP A 106 -2.04 15.85 -16.30
C ASP A 106 -0.76 15.23 -15.75
N SER A 107 -0.23 15.73 -14.62
CA SER A 107 0.93 15.18 -13.91
C SER A 107 0.53 14.21 -12.80
N GLY A 108 -0.74 13.83 -12.72
CA GLY A 108 -1.26 12.91 -11.71
C GLY A 108 -1.32 13.50 -10.31
N GLU A 109 -1.29 14.83 -10.17
CA GLU A 109 -1.43 15.47 -8.87
C GLU A 109 -2.90 15.63 -8.50
N PRO A 110 -3.30 15.27 -7.28
CA PRO A 110 -4.69 15.29 -6.85
C PRO A 110 -5.19 16.74 -6.71
N GLU A 111 -6.34 17.05 -7.27
CA GLU A 111 -7.02 18.32 -6.98
C GLU A 111 -7.83 18.22 -5.70
N VAL A 112 -8.42 17.05 -5.46
CA VAL A 112 -9.21 16.72 -4.28
C VAL A 112 -9.10 15.23 -3.94
N TYR A 113 -9.17 14.93 -2.64
CA TYR A 113 -9.42 13.58 -2.15
C TYR A 113 -10.90 13.42 -1.83
N ASP A 114 -11.59 12.61 -2.63
CA ASP A 114 -13.04 12.39 -2.49
C ASP A 114 -13.33 10.93 -2.21
N ALA A 115 -13.87 10.66 -1.03
CA ALA A 115 -14.24 9.32 -0.59
C ALA A 115 -15.54 8.79 -1.23
N LYS A 116 -16.27 9.63 -1.99
CA LYS A 116 -17.48 9.23 -2.69
C LYS A 116 -17.17 8.07 -3.63
N GLU A 117 -18.05 7.06 -3.63
CA GLU A 117 -17.94 5.85 -4.47
C GLU A 117 -16.74 4.94 -4.21
N PHE A 118 -15.86 5.28 -3.25
CA PHE A 118 -14.75 4.43 -2.83
C PHE A 118 -13.80 4.01 -3.98
N PRO A 119 -13.27 4.96 -4.78
CA PRO A 119 -12.50 4.64 -5.98
C PRO A 119 -11.23 3.83 -5.67
N ALA A 120 -10.43 4.23 -4.68
CA ALA A 120 -9.16 3.58 -4.39
C ALA A 120 -9.34 2.17 -3.80
N SER A 121 -10.23 1.99 -2.83
CA SER A 121 -10.45 0.67 -2.21
C SER A 121 -11.13 -0.31 -3.17
N SER A 122 -12.09 0.16 -3.99
CA SER A 122 -12.74 -0.69 -5.00
C SER A 122 -11.75 -1.13 -6.07
N SER A 123 -10.96 -0.18 -6.60
CA SER A 123 -9.92 -0.46 -7.59
C SER A 123 -8.85 -1.41 -7.04
N LEU A 124 -8.40 -1.21 -5.79
CA LEU A 124 -7.39 -2.08 -5.19
C LEU A 124 -7.88 -3.52 -4.99
N VAL A 125 -9.09 -3.71 -4.48
CA VAL A 125 -9.69 -5.05 -4.31
C VAL A 125 -9.78 -5.77 -5.64
N LEU A 126 -10.26 -5.09 -6.68
CA LEU A 126 -10.35 -5.65 -8.02
C LEU A 126 -8.97 -5.98 -8.61
N LEU A 127 -7.98 -5.09 -8.43
CA LEU A 127 -6.62 -5.27 -8.89
C LEU A 127 -5.95 -6.48 -8.24
N LEU A 128 -6.02 -6.60 -6.91
CA LEU A 128 -5.46 -7.72 -6.16
C LEU A 128 -6.15 -9.04 -6.55
N TRP A 129 -7.46 -9.03 -6.75
CA TRP A 129 -8.21 -10.21 -7.21
C TRP A 129 -7.74 -10.65 -8.61
N ASN A 130 -7.61 -9.73 -9.56
CA ASN A 130 -7.08 -10.02 -10.89
C ASN A 130 -5.65 -10.57 -10.81
N CYS A 131 -4.77 -9.95 -10.00
CA CYS A 131 -3.41 -10.42 -9.82
C CYS A 131 -3.34 -11.84 -9.24
N LEU A 132 -4.10 -12.11 -8.17
CA LEU A 132 -4.13 -13.43 -7.55
C LEU A 132 -4.66 -14.50 -8.50
N LYS A 133 -5.67 -14.15 -9.32
CA LYS A 133 -6.18 -15.04 -10.36
C LYS A 133 -5.10 -15.41 -11.38
N GLU A 134 -4.37 -14.42 -11.90
CA GLU A 134 -3.29 -14.66 -12.86
C GLU A 134 -2.14 -15.46 -12.24
N ALA A 135 -1.73 -15.14 -11.00
CA ALA A 135 -0.71 -15.91 -10.29
C ALA A 135 -1.10 -17.40 -10.14
N LYS A 136 -2.37 -17.69 -9.83
CA LYS A 136 -2.89 -19.06 -9.74
C LYS A 136 -2.83 -19.79 -11.08
N ILE A 137 -3.11 -19.10 -12.19
CA ILE A 137 -3.01 -19.68 -13.54
C ILE A 137 -1.56 -20.03 -13.87
N VAL A 138 -0.62 -19.11 -13.61
CA VAL A 138 0.82 -19.31 -13.86
C VAL A 138 1.33 -20.52 -13.08
N VAL A 139 1.05 -20.59 -11.79
CA VAL A 139 1.48 -21.69 -10.90
C VAL A 139 0.86 -23.04 -11.28
N ALA A 140 -0.41 -23.05 -11.70
CA ALA A 140 -1.06 -24.27 -12.19
C ALA A 140 -0.50 -24.76 -13.54
N GLY A 141 -0.06 -23.85 -14.40
CA GLY A 141 0.56 -24.15 -15.69
C GLY A 141 1.93 -24.82 -15.60
N THR A 142 2.63 -24.72 -14.46
CA THR A 142 3.97 -25.31 -14.24
C THR A 142 3.94 -26.80 -13.83
N ARG A 143 2.78 -27.49 -13.95
CA ARG A 143 2.61 -28.90 -13.54
C ARG A 143 3.57 -29.87 -14.25
N GLN A 144 4.49 -30.47 -13.50
CA GLN A 144 4.80 -31.91 -13.63
C GLN A 144 3.85 -32.70 -12.72
N LYS A 145 3.32 -33.83 -13.20
CA LYS A 145 2.40 -34.70 -12.46
C LYS A 145 3.05 -35.20 -11.17
N GLN A 146 2.70 -34.63 -10.03
CA GLN A 146 2.87 -35.29 -8.74
C GLN A 146 1.54 -35.30 -8.00
N ILE A 147 1.19 -36.49 -7.52
CA ILE A 147 0.02 -36.76 -6.70
C ILE A 147 0.43 -36.41 -5.27
N PHE A 148 -0.30 -35.51 -4.61
CA PHE A 148 -0.04 -35.17 -3.22
C PHE A 148 -1.30 -35.29 -2.36
N THR A 149 -1.06 -35.84 -1.17
CA THR A 149 -1.97 -36.00 -0.04
C THR A 149 -2.19 -34.67 0.67
N ALA A 150 -3.43 -34.45 1.14
CA ALA A 150 -3.81 -33.27 1.90
C ALA A 150 -3.10 -33.24 3.27
N GLU A 151 -2.32 -32.18 3.52
CA GLU A 151 -1.84 -31.86 4.87
C GLU A 151 -2.78 -30.83 5.49
N ASP A 152 -3.32 -31.19 6.65
CA ASP A 152 -4.25 -30.38 7.43
C ASP A 152 -3.47 -29.56 8.46
N THR A 153 -2.90 -28.43 8.03
CA THR A 153 -2.26 -27.50 8.97
C THR A 153 -3.31 -26.63 9.64
N THR A 154 -3.69 -27.03 10.84
CA THR A 154 -4.56 -26.29 11.77
C THR A 154 -3.84 -25.07 12.35
N GLN A 155 -3.67 -24.01 11.54
CA GLN A 155 -3.38 -22.68 12.07
C GLN A 155 -4.70 -21.94 12.36
N PRO A 156 -4.84 -21.27 13.52
CA PRO A 156 -6.03 -20.47 13.79
C PRO A 156 -6.18 -19.40 12.71
N SER A 157 -7.34 -19.39 12.03
CA SER A 157 -7.60 -18.50 10.90
C SER A 157 -7.66 -17.04 11.35
N GLN A 158 -6.52 -16.35 11.34
CA GLN A 158 -6.47 -14.90 11.44
C GLN A 158 -6.63 -14.32 10.03
N LYS A 159 -7.58 -13.40 9.87
CA LYS A 159 -7.74 -12.65 8.62
C LYS A 159 -6.47 -11.82 8.38
N PRO A 160 -5.90 -11.82 7.18
CA PRO A 160 -4.70 -11.04 6.92
C PRO A 160 -4.95 -9.56 7.18
N ARG A 161 -4.06 -8.92 7.93
CA ARG A 161 -4.04 -7.46 8.06
C ARG A 161 -3.44 -6.82 6.81
N THR A 162 -3.77 -5.56 6.56
CA THR A 162 -3.24 -4.78 5.43
C THR A 162 -2.24 -3.75 5.94
N ILE A 163 -1.09 -3.70 5.29
CA ILE A 163 -0.03 -2.71 5.51
C ILE A 163 0.12 -1.92 4.21
N LEU A 164 -0.18 -0.62 4.25
CA LEU A 164 -0.13 0.26 3.08
C LEU A 164 1.14 1.10 3.10
N LEU A 165 1.88 1.10 2.00
CA LEU A 165 3.05 1.95 1.80
C LEU A 165 2.86 2.78 0.54
N GLY A 166 3.14 4.07 0.62
CA GLY A 166 3.06 4.99 -0.51
C GLY A 166 4.38 5.71 -0.66
N PHE A 167 5.11 5.41 -1.73
CA PHE A 167 6.41 6.01 -2.01
C PHE A 167 6.27 7.19 -2.95
N SER A 168 6.88 8.33 -2.61
CA SER A 168 6.86 9.52 -3.47
C SER A 168 5.42 9.88 -3.84
N LYS A 169 5.04 9.86 -5.12
CA LYS A 169 3.66 10.07 -5.56
C LYS A 169 2.67 9.03 -5.05
N GLY A 170 3.08 7.79 -4.80
CA GLY A 170 2.20 6.74 -4.25
C GLY A 170 1.55 7.11 -2.92
N GLY A 171 2.12 8.06 -2.16
CA GLY A 171 1.51 8.61 -0.96
C GLY A 171 0.14 9.28 -1.19
N THR A 172 -0.17 9.73 -2.40
CA THR A 172 -1.48 10.31 -2.72
C THR A 172 -2.58 9.25 -2.75
N VAL A 173 -2.26 8.02 -3.14
CA VAL A 173 -3.19 6.88 -3.04
C VAL A 173 -3.51 6.59 -1.57
N LEU A 174 -2.54 6.73 -0.67
CA LEU A 174 -2.75 6.57 0.78
C LEU A 174 -3.68 7.65 1.34
N ASN A 175 -3.54 8.91 0.92
CA ASN A 175 -4.44 9.99 1.32
C ASN A 175 -5.89 9.73 0.87
N GLN A 176 -6.06 9.21 -0.33
CA GLN A 176 -7.36 8.81 -0.86
C GLN A 176 -7.96 7.62 -0.08
N LEU A 177 -7.16 6.57 0.17
CA LEU A 177 -7.55 5.42 0.98
C LEU A 177 -7.90 5.80 2.42
N LEU A 178 -7.18 6.76 3.01
CA LEU A 178 -7.48 7.28 4.34
C LEU A 178 -8.82 8.05 4.36
N SER A 179 -9.10 8.81 3.31
CA SER A 179 -10.39 9.51 3.14
C SER A 179 -11.55 8.52 3.04
N GLU A 180 -11.38 7.44 2.27
CA GLU A 180 -12.35 6.34 2.16
C GLU A 180 -12.52 5.57 3.46
N LEU A 181 -11.42 5.28 4.16
CA LEU A 181 -11.47 4.62 5.47
C LEU A 181 -12.32 5.43 6.45
N ALA A 182 -12.20 6.76 6.44
CA ALA A 182 -12.91 7.64 7.35
C ALA A 182 -14.44 7.48 7.27
N VAL A 183 -14.99 7.26 6.07
CA VAL A 183 -16.44 7.15 5.83
C VAL A 183 -16.96 5.72 5.76
N SER A 184 -16.06 4.72 5.71
CA SER A 184 -16.44 3.31 5.66
C SER A 184 -17.22 2.88 6.93
N PRO A 185 -18.10 1.86 6.87
CA PRO A 185 -18.65 1.26 8.06
C PRO A 185 -17.56 0.52 8.87
N VAL A 186 -17.75 0.44 10.19
CA VAL A 186 -16.95 -0.44 11.06
C VAL A 186 -17.65 -1.79 11.08
N LEU A 187 -16.96 -2.85 10.63
CA LEU A 187 -17.52 -4.19 10.67
C LEU A 187 -17.48 -4.73 12.10
N SER A 188 -18.60 -5.20 12.63
CA SER A 188 -18.63 -5.79 13.96
C SER A 188 -17.99 -7.20 13.95
N PRO A 189 -17.51 -7.70 15.09
CA PRO A 189 -17.09 -9.10 15.23
C PRO A 189 -18.23 -10.10 14.98
N GLU A 190 -19.48 -9.65 14.99
CA GLU A 190 -20.71 -10.43 14.81
C GLU A 190 -21.16 -10.44 13.34
N ASP A 191 -20.76 -9.45 12.53
CA ASP A 191 -20.87 -9.45 11.05
C ASP A 191 -19.92 -10.47 10.38
N LYS A 192 -19.42 -11.43 11.15
CA LYS A 192 -18.76 -12.62 10.65
C LYS A 192 -19.79 -13.45 9.92
N ASP A 193 -19.94 -13.17 8.63
CA ASP A 193 -20.51 -14.09 7.68
C ASP A 193 -19.96 -15.51 7.96
N PRO A 194 -20.80 -16.48 8.35
CA PRO A 194 -20.39 -17.86 8.59
C PRO A 194 -19.76 -18.50 7.35
N GLN A 195 -19.99 -17.93 6.16
CA GLN A 195 -19.38 -18.31 4.89
C GLN A 195 -18.17 -17.43 4.50
N ALA A 196 -17.68 -16.55 5.36
CA ALA A 196 -16.42 -15.85 5.13
C ALA A 196 -15.30 -16.90 5.01
N ASN A 197 -14.93 -17.19 3.76
CA ASN A 197 -13.95 -18.20 3.40
C ASN A 197 -12.72 -18.07 4.29
N LYS A 198 -12.37 -19.15 4.99
CA LYS A 198 -11.17 -19.24 5.83
C LYS A 198 -9.86 -19.05 5.04
N ASP A 199 -9.95 -18.97 3.71
CA ASP A 199 -8.86 -18.94 2.74
C ASP A 199 -8.67 -17.59 2.03
N GLU A 200 -9.03 -16.48 2.67
CA GLU A 200 -8.97 -15.14 2.07
C GLU A 200 -7.53 -14.61 1.99
N ILE A 201 -6.82 -14.91 0.88
CA ILE A 201 -5.45 -14.42 0.61
C ILE A 201 -5.44 -12.90 0.39
N THR A 202 -6.44 -12.40 -0.34
CA THR A 202 -6.65 -10.97 -0.64
C THR A 202 -8.08 -10.59 -0.26
N PRO A 203 -8.34 -9.35 0.18
CA PRO A 203 -9.69 -8.91 0.53
C PRO A 203 -10.69 -9.08 -0.63
N THR A 204 -11.92 -9.51 -0.33
CA THR A 204 -12.99 -9.74 -1.34
C THR A 204 -13.97 -8.58 -1.48
N SER A 205 -13.94 -7.60 -0.58
CA SER A 205 -14.75 -6.39 -0.66
C SER A 205 -13.97 -5.18 -0.16
N LYS A 206 -14.40 -3.98 -0.59
CA LYS A 206 -13.81 -2.72 -0.14
C LYS A 206 -13.95 -2.50 1.37
N GLU A 207 -15.09 -2.90 1.95
CA GLU A 207 -15.32 -2.81 3.40
C GLU A 207 -14.39 -3.74 4.17
N ARG A 208 -14.21 -4.99 3.71
CA ARG A 208 -13.26 -5.93 4.31
C ARG A 208 -11.83 -5.42 4.21
N PHE A 209 -11.45 -4.90 3.05
CA PHE A 209 -10.14 -4.29 2.84
C PHE A 209 -9.91 -3.09 3.76
N LEU A 210 -10.82 -2.12 3.80
CA LEU A 210 -10.66 -0.92 4.63
C LEU A 210 -10.58 -1.27 6.12
N ASN A 211 -11.40 -2.22 6.58
CA ASN A 211 -11.36 -2.68 7.98
C ASN A 211 -10.16 -3.58 8.31
N SER A 212 -9.43 -4.09 7.33
CA SER A 212 -8.19 -4.85 7.56
C SER A 212 -6.94 -3.97 7.61
N ILE A 213 -7.03 -2.68 7.25
CA ILE A 213 -5.90 -1.73 7.33
C ILE A 213 -5.43 -1.58 8.77
N ALA A 214 -4.18 -1.98 9.00
CA ALA A 214 -3.50 -1.84 10.29
C ALA A 214 -2.46 -0.72 10.26
N GLU A 215 -1.87 -0.44 9.10
CA GLU A 215 -0.69 0.44 9.00
C GLU A 215 -0.69 1.28 7.73
N PHE A 216 -0.32 2.56 7.88
CA PHE A 216 0.01 3.47 6.80
C PHE A 216 1.48 3.89 6.92
N HIS A 217 2.24 3.69 5.85
CA HIS A 217 3.63 4.13 5.72
C HIS A 217 3.73 5.14 4.57
N TYR A 218 3.86 6.41 4.92
CA TYR A 218 4.22 7.46 3.98
C TYR A 218 5.74 7.41 3.79
N VAL A 219 6.21 7.02 2.60
CA VAL A 219 7.63 6.84 2.30
C VAL A 219 8.10 7.94 1.36
N ASP A 220 8.85 8.89 1.91
CA ASP A 220 9.43 10.04 1.21
C ASP A 220 8.46 10.70 0.22
N VAL A 221 7.23 10.91 0.68
CA VAL A 221 6.13 11.41 -0.14
C VAL A 221 6.39 12.86 -0.54
N GLY A 222 6.18 13.14 -1.83
CA GLY A 222 6.39 14.45 -2.41
C GLY A 222 5.52 14.66 -3.66
N LEU A 223 5.19 15.92 -3.89
CA LEU A 223 4.43 16.42 -5.04
C LEU A 223 5.01 17.78 -5.48
N ASN A 224 4.72 18.21 -6.70
CA ASN A 224 5.05 19.54 -7.21
C ASN A 224 3.96 20.57 -6.86
N THR A 225 2.81 20.15 -6.35
CA THR A 225 1.77 20.99 -5.75
C THR A 225 1.39 20.52 -4.34
N LYS A 226 0.46 21.24 -3.71
CA LYS A 226 -0.12 20.91 -2.40
C LYS A 226 -0.92 19.60 -2.46
N GLY A 227 -1.12 18.98 -1.31
CA GLY A 227 -1.84 17.73 -1.17
C GLY A 227 -0.93 16.50 -1.08
N ALA A 228 0.35 16.67 -0.75
CA ALA A 228 1.26 15.55 -0.51
C ALA A 228 0.81 14.74 0.72
N TYR A 229 0.27 15.42 1.74
CA TYR A 229 -0.29 14.80 2.93
C TYR A 229 -1.69 15.35 3.23
N LEU A 230 -2.57 14.49 3.75
CA LEU A 230 -3.93 14.88 4.09
C LEU A 230 -3.96 15.79 5.33
N THR A 231 -4.54 16.98 5.21
CA THR A 231 -4.69 17.95 6.31
C THR A 231 -6.15 18.23 6.71
N ASN A 232 -7.10 17.57 6.06
CA ASN A 232 -8.53 17.80 6.26
C ASN A 232 -8.98 17.28 7.64
N GLN A 233 -9.34 18.21 8.55
CA GLN A 233 -9.78 17.89 9.91
C GLN A 233 -11.04 17.01 9.96
N ASP A 234 -11.96 17.15 8.99
CA ASP A 234 -13.20 16.38 8.96
C ASP A 234 -12.92 14.89 8.76
N VAL A 235 -11.91 14.56 7.96
CA VAL A 235 -11.47 13.17 7.78
C VAL A 235 -11.00 12.59 9.11
N PHE A 236 -10.17 13.31 9.87
CA PHE A 236 -9.68 12.84 11.17
C PHE A 236 -10.75 12.85 12.27
N GLY A 237 -11.74 13.75 12.18
CA GLY A 237 -12.95 13.69 13.00
C GLY A 237 -13.70 12.38 12.79
N LYS A 238 -13.93 11.99 11.53
CA LYS A 238 -14.57 10.73 11.17
C LYS A 238 -13.74 9.50 11.56
N ILE A 239 -12.41 9.53 11.41
CA ILE A 239 -11.51 8.47 11.91
C ILE A 239 -11.61 8.34 13.44
N SER A 240 -11.63 9.45 14.17
CA SER A 240 -11.88 9.46 15.62
C SER A 240 -13.22 8.80 15.97
N ASP A 241 -14.28 9.10 15.22
CA ASP A 241 -15.59 8.48 15.47
C ASP A 241 -15.63 6.98 15.14
N ARG A 242 -14.81 6.52 14.18
CA ARG A 242 -14.64 5.07 13.94
C ARG A 242 -14.08 4.35 15.16
N PHE A 243 -13.11 4.94 15.86
CA PHE A 243 -12.56 4.32 17.07
C PHE A 243 -13.61 4.23 18.20
N LYS A 244 -14.49 5.22 18.32
CA LYS A 244 -15.64 5.15 19.26
C LYS A 244 -16.58 3.99 18.94
N ARG A 245 -16.74 3.67 17.65
CA ARG A 245 -17.53 2.53 17.15
C ARG A 245 -16.79 1.18 17.20
N GLY A 246 -15.64 1.12 17.85
CA GLY A 246 -14.91 -0.14 18.07
C GLY A 246 -13.97 -0.55 16.93
N ALA A 247 -13.60 0.37 16.02
CA ALA A 247 -12.65 0.05 14.97
C ALA A 247 -11.28 -0.46 15.52
N PRO A 248 -10.57 -1.30 14.76
CA PRO A 248 -9.22 -1.75 15.11
C PRO A 248 -8.22 -0.60 15.27
N CYS A 249 -7.11 -0.88 15.96
CA CYS A 249 -6.00 0.07 16.10
C CYS A 249 -5.29 0.29 14.75
N ILE A 250 -4.85 1.53 14.49
CA ILE A 250 -4.12 1.90 13.26
C ILE A 250 -2.79 2.57 13.61
N ARG A 251 -1.74 2.20 12.90
CA ARG A 251 -0.40 2.80 13.03
C ARG A 251 -0.07 3.65 11.81
N PHE A 252 0.48 4.84 12.06
CA PHE A 252 0.97 5.75 11.03
C PHE A 252 2.48 5.91 11.19
N PHE A 253 3.20 5.64 10.11
CA PHE A 253 4.63 5.87 10.00
C PHE A 253 4.89 6.86 8.88
N LEU A 254 5.61 7.91 9.20
CA LEU A 254 6.05 8.91 8.24
C LEU A 254 7.57 8.79 8.14
N HIS A 255 8.03 8.40 6.96
CA HIS A 255 9.43 8.21 6.63
C HIS A 255 9.80 9.28 5.62
N GLY A 256 10.87 10.02 5.87
CA GLY A 256 11.31 11.03 4.90
C GLY A 256 12.78 11.31 4.95
N THR A 257 13.23 12.01 3.93
CA THR A 257 14.64 12.42 3.73
C THR A 257 14.74 13.94 3.67
N PRO A 258 15.95 14.50 3.82
CA PRO A 258 16.21 15.91 3.51
C PRO A 258 15.74 16.32 2.11
N ARG A 259 15.77 15.41 1.12
CA ARG A 259 15.35 15.69 -0.25
C ARG A 259 13.89 16.09 -0.39
N GLN A 260 13.00 15.57 0.46
CA GLN A 260 11.57 15.95 0.46
C GLN A 260 11.23 16.88 1.62
N TRP A 261 11.57 16.51 2.86
CA TRP A 261 11.19 17.29 4.05
C TRP A 261 12.04 18.55 4.24
N GLY A 262 13.24 18.61 3.64
CA GLY A 262 14.11 19.79 3.64
C GLY A 262 13.99 20.66 2.39
N ASP A 263 13.09 20.33 1.45
CA ASP A 263 12.97 21.05 0.18
C ASP A 263 12.33 22.43 0.37
N VAL A 264 13.16 23.48 0.33
CA VAL A 264 12.73 24.87 0.50
C VAL A 264 11.80 25.36 -0.62
N ARG A 265 11.95 24.82 -1.84
CA ARG A 265 11.10 25.18 -2.99
C ARG A 265 9.73 24.55 -2.88
N ARG A 266 9.66 23.36 -2.27
CA ARG A 266 8.43 22.60 -2.04
C ARG A 266 8.07 22.53 -0.56
N GLY A 267 8.22 23.65 0.15
CA GLY A 267 8.02 23.72 1.60
C GLY A 267 6.61 23.35 2.10
N TRP A 268 5.62 23.21 1.21
CA TRP A 268 4.31 22.64 1.55
C TRP A 268 4.40 21.17 1.97
N ILE A 269 5.32 20.38 1.40
CA ILE A 269 5.51 18.96 1.75
C ILE A 269 5.72 18.81 3.25
N ARG A 270 6.68 19.55 3.81
CA ARG A 270 6.95 19.54 5.25
C ARG A 270 5.77 20.08 6.05
N ARG A 271 5.17 21.21 5.65
CA ARG A 271 4.04 21.81 6.37
C ARG A 271 2.83 20.88 6.45
N GLU A 272 2.48 20.23 5.34
CA GLU A 272 1.37 19.27 5.29
C GLU A 272 1.67 18.01 6.09
N LYS A 273 2.91 17.50 6.04
CA LYS A 273 3.38 16.40 6.89
C LYS A 273 3.30 16.76 8.38
N ASP A 274 3.79 17.93 8.77
CA ASP A 274 3.74 18.42 10.16
C ASP A 274 2.29 18.56 10.64
N GLU A 275 1.40 19.06 9.77
CA GLU A 275 -0.02 19.18 10.05
C GLU A 275 -0.71 17.81 10.20
N LEU A 276 -0.47 16.87 9.28
CA LEU A 276 -0.97 15.50 9.38
C LEU A 276 -0.58 14.87 10.74
N VAL A 277 0.69 14.99 11.10
CA VAL A 277 1.23 14.49 12.37
C VAL A 277 0.53 15.14 13.56
N ARG A 278 0.37 16.47 13.54
CA ARG A 278 -0.30 17.23 14.62
C ARG A 278 -1.72 16.71 14.82
N VAL A 279 -2.47 16.51 13.74
CA VAL A 279 -3.85 16.02 13.80
C VAL A 279 -3.92 14.57 14.27
N LEU A 280 -3.07 13.70 13.74
CA LEU A 280 -2.99 12.30 14.17
C LEU A 280 -2.65 12.19 15.66
N LYS A 281 -1.67 12.96 16.16
CA LYS A 281 -1.34 13.00 17.60
C LYS A 281 -2.54 13.48 18.43
N GLY A 282 -3.31 14.45 17.93
CA GLY A 282 -4.56 14.89 18.56
C GLY A 282 -5.65 13.82 18.59
N VAL A 283 -5.74 12.96 17.57
CA VAL A 283 -6.64 11.77 17.59
C VAL A 283 -6.11 10.71 18.55
N ALA A 284 -4.81 10.41 18.53
CA ALA A 284 -4.17 9.42 19.42
C ALA A 284 -4.37 9.77 20.90
N HIS A 285 -4.23 11.05 21.26
CA HIS A 285 -4.44 11.51 22.63
C HIS A 285 -5.88 11.28 23.10
N ARG A 286 -6.87 11.47 22.22
CA ARG A 286 -8.29 11.22 22.53
C ARG A 286 -8.65 9.74 22.61
N HIS A 287 -7.92 8.88 21.91
CA HIS A 287 -8.20 7.44 21.79
C HIS A 287 -6.97 6.62 22.18
N MET A 288 -6.57 6.71 23.45
CA MET A 288 -5.35 6.08 23.97
C MET A 288 -5.23 4.62 23.51
N GLY A 289 -4.13 4.30 22.81
CA GLY A 289 -3.82 2.96 22.31
C GLY A 289 -4.52 2.53 21.02
N LYS A 290 -5.44 3.33 20.46
CA LYS A 290 -6.12 3.05 19.18
C LYS A 290 -5.42 3.66 17.96
N LEU A 291 -4.58 4.66 18.16
CA LEU A 291 -3.80 5.27 17.10
C LEU A 291 -2.37 5.49 17.56
N TYR A 292 -1.41 5.08 16.72
CA TYR A 292 0.01 5.28 16.93
C TYR A 292 0.59 6.11 15.78
N VAL A 293 1.49 7.05 16.08
CA VAL A 293 2.16 7.90 15.08
C VAL A 293 3.65 7.88 15.34
N ARG A 294 4.43 7.60 14.31
CA ARG A 294 5.90 7.65 14.35
C ARG A 294 6.44 8.40 13.14
N GLU A 295 7.42 9.26 13.40
CA GLU A 295 8.14 10.00 12.37
C GLU A 295 9.60 9.55 12.38
N ARG A 296 10.19 9.38 11.20
CA ARG A 296 11.61 9.02 11.04
C ARG A 296 12.20 9.81 9.89
N LEU A 297 13.19 10.65 10.21
CA LEU A 297 14.04 11.31 9.24
C LEU A 297 15.25 10.40 8.97
N TYR A 298 15.46 10.04 7.72
CA TYR A 298 16.61 9.26 7.26
C TYR A 298 17.63 10.18 6.60
N PHE A 299 18.91 9.84 6.72
CA PHE A 299 20.01 10.60 6.13
C PHE A 299 20.07 12.07 6.57
N GLY A 300 19.64 12.39 7.80
CA GLY A 300 19.51 13.77 8.28
C GLY A 300 20.79 14.61 8.24
N ASP A 301 21.96 13.95 8.29
CA ASP A 301 23.27 14.59 8.25
C ASP A 301 23.85 14.71 6.82
N MET A 302 23.12 14.24 5.81
CA MET A 302 23.55 14.23 4.41
C MET A 302 22.90 15.37 3.60
N PRO A 303 23.61 15.95 2.62
CA PRO A 303 23.02 16.92 1.71
C PRO A 303 21.93 16.26 0.84
N PRO A 304 20.82 16.96 0.54
CA PRO A 304 19.71 16.37 -0.21
C PRO A 304 20.13 15.99 -1.64
N ASP A 305 19.89 14.74 -2.04
CA ASP A 305 20.15 14.26 -3.39
C ASP A 305 19.02 13.34 -3.90
N MET A 306 19.14 12.88 -5.15
CA MET A 306 18.14 12.01 -5.74
C MET A 306 18.28 10.55 -5.30
N GLN A 307 19.46 10.12 -4.90
CA GLN A 307 19.71 8.75 -4.48
C GLN A 307 18.98 8.44 -3.17
N MET A 308 19.10 9.32 -2.16
CA MET A 308 18.49 9.13 -0.85
C MET A 308 16.97 8.96 -0.93
N HIS A 309 16.33 9.60 -1.92
CA HIS A 309 14.90 9.47 -2.16
C HIS A 309 14.51 8.02 -2.43
N PHE A 310 15.32 7.27 -3.17
CA PHE A 310 15.09 5.86 -3.44
C PHE A 310 15.67 4.99 -2.32
N GLU A 311 16.90 5.28 -1.89
CA GLU A 311 17.65 4.51 -0.89
C GLU A 311 16.89 4.33 0.42
N ILE A 312 16.04 5.30 0.80
CA ILE A 312 15.16 5.18 1.97
C ILE A 312 14.35 3.88 2.01
N ILE A 313 13.96 3.31 0.84
CA ILE A 313 13.17 2.07 0.75
C ILE A 313 13.90 0.91 1.45
N GLU A 314 15.23 0.86 1.38
CA GLU A 314 16.03 -0.18 2.05
C GLU A 314 16.21 0.08 3.54
N HIS A 315 16.24 1.36 3.91
CA HIS A 315 16.45 1.78 5.29
C HIS A 315 15.16 1.83 6.10
N LEU A 316 14.00 1.60 5.47
CA LEU A 316 12.72 1.54 6.16
C LEU A 316 12.80 0.64 7.40
N ASP A 317 12.45 1.25 8.52
CA ASP A 317 12.31 0.60 9.80
C ASP A 317 10.84 0.68 10.25
N PHE A 318 10.25 -0.51 10.35
CA PHE A 318 8.84 -0.77 10.65
C PHE A 318 8.59 -1.06 12.14
N SER A 319 9.64 -0.99 12.97
CA SER A 319 9.52 -1.04 14.42
C SER A 319 9.00 0.26 15.02
#